data_AF-A0A962JK29-F1
#
_entry.id   AF-A0A962JK29-F1
#
_cell.length_a   1.000
_cell.length_b   1.000
_cell.length_c   1.000
_cell.angle_alpha   90.00
_cell.angle_beta   90.00
_cell.angle_gamma   90.00
#
_symmetry.space_group_name_H-M   'P 1'
#
loop_
_entity.id
_entity.type
_entity.pdbx_description
1 polymer ?
#
loop_
_entity_poly.entity_id
_entity_poly.type
_entity_poly.pdbx_seq_one_letter_code
_entity_poly.pdbx_strand_id
1 'polypeptide(L)'
;MKKSFVLGCLLIASVAQAESSFNEVYQVVFGTSDAKTVIEQQEAQLYADNKLPQYQVNTSNFIKDGVNLLIGDANRTLNETADYYPRLEKHLHSNGICFSGTWNITQKTPYTGYFKQGAQGLMIARASTALTETERGDPRAFGMAGKLFPTTNPNLKVKTANFFTVDVLAGTQRDHYLDVKMTNEPKTGFRFAVIPLAFYVGRVFNKA
;
A
#
# COMPACT_ATOMS: atom_id res chain seq x y z
N MET A 1 -5.76 -22.26 -57.06
CA MET A 1 -5.58 -21.24 -56.00
C MET A 1 -5.12 -21.94 -54.73
N LYS A 2 -3.85 -21.72 -54.31
CA LYS A 2 -3.25 -22.34 -53.12
C LYS A 2 -3.75 -21.59 -51.87
N LYS A 3 -4.40 -22.28 -50.94
CA LYS A 3 -4.76 -21.73 -49.62
C LYS A 3 -3.59 -21.95 -48.68
N SER A 4 -2.84 -20.89 -48.37
CA SER A 4 -1.86 -20.90 -47.29
C SER A 4 -2.59 -20.86 -45.95
N PHE A 5 -2.40 -21.89 -45.13
CA PHE A 5 -2.76 -21.87 -43.72
C PHE A 5 -1.64 -21.15 -42.97
N VAL A 6 -1.93 -19.95 -42.46
CA VAL A 6 -1.04 -19.25 -41.53
C VAL A 6 -1.37 -19.81 -40.14
N LEU A 7 -0.45 -20.62 -39.61
CA LEU A 7 -0.48 -21.08 -38.23
C LEU A 7 0.00 -19.91 -37.36
N GLY A 8 -0.94 -19.06 -36.92
CA GLY A 8 -0.66 -18.01 -35.96
C GLY A 8 -0.40 -18.63 -34.59
N CYS A 9 0.85 -18.60 -34.12
CA CYS A 9 1.20 -18.90 -32.74
C CYS A 9 0.33 -18.05 -31.80
N LEU A 10 -0.58 -18.70 -31.07
CA LEU A 10 -1.14 -18.13 -29.86
C LEU A 10 0.03 -17.97 -28.88
N LEU A 11 0.59 -16.76 -28.80
CA LEU A 11 1.30 -16.31 -27.61
C LEU A 11 0.26 -16.29 -26.50
N ILE A 12 0.12 -17.40 -25.78
CA ILE A 12 -0.47 -17.39 -24.45
C ILE A 12 0.51 -16.55 -23.64
N ALA A 13 0.21 -15.25 -23.50
CA ALA A 13 0.76 -14.46 -22.42
C ALA A 13 0.22 -15.11 -21.15
N SER A 14 0.96 -16.08 -20.62
CA SER A 14 0.80 -16.50 -19.24
C SER A 14 0.99 -15.22 -18.43
N VAL A 15 -0.11 -14.70 -17.91
CA VAL A 15 -0.10 -13.60 -16.96
C VAL A 15 0.59 -14.16 -15.73
N ALA A 16 1.91 -14.09 -15.69
CA ALA A 16 2.71 -14.49 -14.55
C ALA A 16 2.32 -13.54 -13.42
N GLN A 17 1.37 -13.97 -12.60
CA GLN A 17 1.13 -13.34 -11.33
C GLN A 17 2.45 -13.42 -10.57
N ALA A 18 2.97 -12.31 -10.04
CA ALA A 18 4.29 -12.34 -9.43
C ALA A 18 4.34 -13.40 -8.30
N GLU A 19 5.31 -14.29 -8.41
CA GLU A 19 5.62 -15.29 -7.40
C GLU A 19 6.97 -14.94 -6.79
N SER A 20 6.97 -14.02 -5.82
CA SER A 20 8.16 -13.74 -5.03
C SER A 20 8.16 -14.57 -3.75
N SER A 21 9.35 -14.86 -3.26
CA SER A 21 9.57 -15.30 -1.89
C SER A 21 9.47 -14.11 -0.94
N PHE A 22 9.21 -14.38 0.34
CA PHE A 22 9.22 -13.34 1.37
C PHE A 22 10.58 -12.65 1.43
N ASN A 23 11.68 -13.42 1.35
CA ASN A 23 13.03 -12.86 1.41
C ASN A 23 13.36 -11.95 0.22
N GLU A 24 12.91 -12.26 -0.99
CA GLU A 24 13.10 -11.36 -2.15
C GLU A 24 12.49 -9.97 -1.87
N VAL A 25 11.24 -9.92 -1.40
CA VAL A 25 10.56 -8.65 -1.11
C VAL A 25 11.14 -7.99 0.15
N TYR A 26 11.49 -8.78 1.17
CA TYR A 26 12.10 -8.28 2.40
C TYR A 26 13.41 -7.54 2.10
N GLN A 27 14.28 -8.10 1.25
CA GLN A 27 15.53 -7.45 0.89
C GLN A 27 15.31 -6.15 0.12
N VAL A 28 14.27 -6.05 -0.70
CA VAL A 28 13.92 -4.80 -1.39
C VAL A 28 13.44 -3.73 -0.41
N VAL A 29 12.67 -4.11 0.61
CA VAL A 29 12.04 -3.16 1.55
C VAL A 29 12.97 -2.76 2.70
N PHE A 30 13.75 -3.71 3.23
CA PHE A 30 14.54 -3.55 4.45
C PHE A 30 16.05 -3.71 4.22
N GLY A 31 16.46 -4.13 3.02
CA GLY A 31 17.88 -4.21 2.68
C GLY A 31 18.50 -2.82 2.63
N THR A 32 19.77 -2.74 3.02
CA THR A 32 20.54 -1.51 2.86
C THR A 32 20.86 -1.29 1.38
N SER A 33 20.54 -0.11 0.85
CA SER A 33 20.98 0.32 -0.46
C SER A 33 21.50 1.75 -0.40
N ASP A 34 22.47 2.07 -1.25
CA ASP A 34 22.98 3.43 -1.35
C ASP A 34 21.86 4.36 -1.83
N ALA A 35 21.75 5.54 -1.20
CA ALA A 35 20.83 6.57 -1.62
C ALA A 35 21.19 7.08 -3.03
N LYS A 36 20.36 6.77 -4.02
CA LYS A 36 20.63 7.06 -5.44
C LYS A 36 20.13 8.42 -5.86
N THR A 37 19.07 8.89 -5.21
CA THR A 37 18.39 10.15 -5.53
C THR A 37 18.65 11.20 -4.47
N VAL A 38 18.50 12.49 -4.84
CA VAL A 38 18.61 13.62 -3.90
C VAL A 38 17.64 13.46 -2.73
N ILE A 39 16.42 12.98 -2.99
CA ILE A 39 15.40 12.75 -1.96
C ILE A 39 15.85 11.66 -0.98
N GLU A 40 16.36 10.52 -1.49
CA GLU A 40 16.88 9.45 -0.63
C GLU A 40 18.08 9.91 0.20
N GLN A 41 18.93 10.78 -0.34
CA GLN A 41 20.08 11.35 0.39
C GLN A 41 19.62 12.29 1.51
N GLN A 42 18.60 13.12 1.25
CA GLN A 42 17.99 13.98 2.26
C GLN A 42 17.35 13.16 3.39
N GLU A 43 16.62 12.11 3.05
CA GLU A 43 16.03 11.18 4.04
C GLU A 43 17.11 10.47 4.85
N ALA A 44 18.17 9.98 4.21
CA ALA A 44 19.30 9.35 4.89
C ALA A 44 19.95 10.29 5.92
N GLN A 45 20.11 11.57 5.58
CA GLN A 45 20.63 12.59 6.51
C GLN A 45 19.67 12.81 7.70
N LEU A 46 18.36 12.86 7.47
CA LEU A 46 17.38 12.99 8.55
C LEU A 46 17.46 11.80 9.52
N TYR A 47 17.56 10.58 8.99
CA TYR A 47 17.72 9.39 9.83
C TYR A 47 19.05 9.41 10.61
N ALA A 48 20.14 9.88 10.01
CA ALA A 48 21.43 10.05 10.69
C ALA A 48 21.33 11.03 11.87
N ASP A 49 20.47 12.05 11.76
CA ASP A 49 20.19 13.02 12.82
C ASP A 49 19.09 12.54 13.81
N ASN A 50 18.72 11.26 13.76
CA ASN A 50 17.67 10.64 14.57
C ASN A 50 16.29 11.32 14.40
N LYS A 51 16.02 11.81 13.20
CA LYS A 51 14.74 12.40 12.78
C LYS A 51 14.04 11.48 11.80
N LEU A 52 12.73 11.67 11.67
CA LEU A 52 11.91 11.00 10.66
C LEU A 52 11.51 12.00 9.58
N PRO A 53 11.55 11.62 8.29
CA PRO A 53 11.01 12.46 7.24
C PRO A 53 9.50 12.65 7.44
N GLN A 54 9.03 13.86 7.15
CA GLN A 54 7.61 14.21 7.14
C GLN A 54 7.26 14.83 5.80
N TYR A 55 6.21 14.29 5.17
CA TYR A 55 5.75 14.71 3.86
C TYR A 55 4.42 15.44 3.99
N GLN A 56 4.33 16.57 3.31
CA GLN A 56 3.09 17.35 3.21
C GLN A 56 2.19 16.74 2.13
N VAL A 57 0.93 16.51 2.48
CA VAL A 57 -0.12 16.06 1.56
C VAL A 57 -1.11 17.20 1.37
N ASN A 58 -1.14 17.76 0.17
CA ASN A 58 -2.00 18.87 -0.23
C ASN A 58 -2.63 18.60 -1.60
N THR A 59 -3.54 19.47 -2.05
CA THR A 59 -4.26 19.27 -3.31
C THR A 59 -3.34 19.18 -4.54
N SER A 60 -2.19 19.85 -4.53
CA SER A 60 -1.22 19.78 -5.63
C SER A 60 -0.53 18.43 -5.75
N ASN A 61 -0.49 17.61 -4.68
CA ASN A 61 -0.04 16.22 -4.77
C ASN A 61 -0.98 15.36 -5.64
N PHE A 62 -2.24 15.77 -5.82
CA PHE A 62 -3.22 14.97 -6.56
C PHE A 62 -3.39 15.40 -8.01
N ILE A 63 -2.87 16.57 -8.38
CA ILE A 63 -3.04 17.15 -9.71
C ILE A 63 -1.70 17.69 -10.19
N LYS A 64 -1.20 17.13 -11.29
CA LYS A 64 -0.04 17.66 -12.00
C LYS A 64 -0.43 17.94 -13.44
N ASP A 65 -0.23 19.16 -13.88
CA ASP A 65 -0.55 19.62 -15.24
C ASP A 65 -2.01 19.33 -15.66
N GLY A 66 -2.96 19.44 -14.72
CA GLY A 66 -4.38 19.16 -14.92
C GLY A 66 -4.77 17.67 -14.90
N VAL A 67 -3.80 16.77 -14.73
CA VAL A 67 -4.02 15.32 -14.64
C VAL A 67 -4.23 14.91 -13.19
N ASN A 68 -5.30 14.16 -12.94
CA ASN A 68 -5.58 13.57 -11.62
C ASN A 68 -4.70 12.33 -11.38
N LEU A 69 -3.71 12.47 -10.50
CA LEU A 69 -2.74 11.43 -10.20
C LEU A 69 -3.32 10.31 -9.32
N LEU A 70 -4.38 10.59 -8.54
CA LEU A 70 -5.03 9.57 -7.70
C LEU A 70 -5.73 8.50 -8.52
N ILE A 71 -6.29 8.83 -9.69
CA ILE A 71 -6.84 7.83 -10.62
C ILE A 71 -5.73 6.90 -11.09
N GLY A 72 -4.57 7.45 -11.44
CA GLY A 72 -3.41 6.66 -11.84
C GLY A 72 -2.93 5.73 -10.73
N ASP A 73 -2.85 6.23 -9.49
CA ASP A 73 -2.48 5.43 -8.33
C ASP A 73 -3.49 4.34 -8.00
N ALA A 74 -4.79 4.63 -8.09
CA ALA A 74 -5.85 3.65 -7.91
C ALA A 74 -5.79 2.55 -8.98
N ASN A 75 -5.68 2.95 -10.25
CA ASN A 75 -5.55 2.02 -11.37
C ASN A 75 -4.32 1.13 -11.22
N ARG A 76 -3.17 1.69 -10.85
CA ARG A 76 -1.96 0.91 -10.57
C ARG A 76 -2.19 -0.05 -9.40
N THR A 77 -2.80 0.40 -8.32
CA THR A 77 -3.08 -0.46 -7.15
C THR A 77 -3.98 -1.65 -7.48
N LEU A 78 -4.93 -1.46 -8.41
CA LEU A 78 -5.88 -2.50 -8.81
C LEU A 78 -5.34 -3.46 -9.88
N ASN A 79 -4.44 -3.00 -10.75
CA ASN A 79 -4.01 -3.76 -11.93
C ASN A 79 -2.56 -4.23 -11.89
N GLU A 80 -1.70 -3.58 -11.10
CA GLU A 80 -0.29 -3.97 -10.98
C GLU A 80 -0.17 -5.28 -10.21
N THR A 81 0.61 -6.21 -10.76
CA THR A 81 0.80 -7.55 -10.20
C THR A 81 2.19 -7.76 -9.62
N ALA A 82 3.13 -6.83 -9.86
CA ALA A 82 4.47 -6.87 -9.28
C ALA A 82 4.44 -6.85 -7.74
N ASP A 83 5.31 -7.66 -7.13
CA ASP A 83 5.42 -7.70 -5.67
C ASP A 83 6.22 -6.52 -5.08
N TYR A 84 7.06 -5.90 -5.90
CA TYR A 84 7.84 -4.72 -5.56
C TYR A 84 8.18 -3.95 -6.84
N TYR A 85 8.48 -2.66 -6.69
CA TYR A 85 8.81 -1.76 -7.78
C TYR A 85 9.85 -0.74 -7.28
N PRO A 86 10.59 -0.05 -8.18
CA PRO A 86 11.45 1.08 -7.81
C PRO A 86 10.67 2.14 -7.03
N ARG A 87 11.35 3.00 -6.29
CA ARG A 87 10.71 4.03 -5.46
C ARG A 87 9.56 4.75 -6.21
N LEU A 88 8.38 4.75 -5.59
CA LEU A 88 7.18 5.42 -6.09
C LEU A 88 6.79 6.56 -5.14
N GLU A 89 6.52 7.72 -5.70
CA GLU A 89 5.92 8.82 -4.96
C GLU A 89 4.49 8.46 -4.54
N LYS A 90 4.23 8.49 -3.24
CA LYS A 90 2.89 8.30 -2.70
C LYS A 90 2.22 9.67 -2.60
N HIS A 91 1.20 9.92 -3.42
CA HIS A 91 0.40 11.14 -3.33
C HIS A 91 -0.54 11.12 -2.12
N LEU A 92 -1.02 9.93 -1.74
CA LEU A 92 -1.76 9.67 -0.50
C LEU A 92 -0.99 8.65 0.33
N HIS A 93 -1.12 8.73 1.66
CA HIS A 93 -0.35 7.89 2.58
C HIS A 93 1.17 8.10 2.47
N SER A 94 1.65 9.32 2.22
CA SER A 94 3.08 9.61 2.06
C SER A 94 3.87 9.32 3.34
N ASN A 95 3.27 9.58 4.51
CA ASN A 95 3.86 9.32 5.82
C ASN A 95 3.56 7.89 6.29
N GLY A 96 4.59 7.11 6.63
CA GLY A 96 4.41 5.75 7.14
C GLY A 96 5.69 4.93 7.23
N ILE A 97 5.59 3.81 7.95
CA ILE A 97 6.71 2.90 8.21
C ILE A 97 6.38 1.50 7.69
N CYS A 98 7.38 0.83 7.14
CA CYS A 98 7.29 -0.59 6.79
C CYS A 98 7.70 -1.45 7.99
N PHE A 99 7.08 -2.61 8.12
CA PHE A 99 7.43 -3.64 9.09
C PHE A 99 7.11 -5.01 8.51
N SER A 100 7.71 -6.05 9.08
CA SER A 100 7.46 -7.43 8.70
C SER A 100 7.12 -8.28 9.92
N GLY A 101 6.45 -9.40 9.70
CA GLY A 101 6.20 -10.36 10.75
C GLY A 101 5.40 -11.55 10.26
N THR A 102 4.73 -12.22 11.20
CA THR A 102 3.87 -13.36 10.92
C THR A 102 2.40 -12.93 10.96
N TRP A 103 1.65 -13.35 9.95
CA TRP A 103 0.20 -13.30 9.93
C TRP A 103 -0.36 -14.51 10.66
N ASN A 104 -1.15 -14.30 11.72
CA ASN A 104 -1.74 -15.38 12.52
C ASN A 104 -3.20 -15.05 12.86
N ILE A 105 -4.16 -15.81 12.32
CA ILE A 105 -5.58 -15.68 12.69
C ILE A 105 -5.87 -16.62 13.85
N THR A 106 -5.90 -16.09 15.07
CA THR A 106 -6.09 -16.91 16.29
C THR A 106 -7.56 -17.09 16.67
N GLN A 107 -8.40 -16.11 16.34
CA GLN A 107 -9.82 -16.10 16.69
C GLN A 107 -10.68 -16.80 15.62
N LYS A 108 -11.84 -17.32 16.03
CA LYS A 108 -12.83 -17.87 15.10
C LYS A 108 -13.37 -16.74 14.21
N THR A 109 -13.35 -16.94 12.89
CA THR A 109 -13.88 -16.00 11.91
C THR A 109 -14.89 -16.69 10.99
N PRO A 110 -15.84 -15.96 10.38
CA PRO A 110 -16.69 -16.50 9.32
C PRO A 110 -15.98 -16.61 7.96
N TYR A 111 -14.72 -16.15 7.87
CA TYR A 111 -13.98 -16.04 6.62
C TYR A 111 -13.17 -17.30 6.31
N THR A 112 -12.79 -17.45 5.04
CA THR A 112 -12.04 -18.61 4.52
C THR A 112 -10.62 -18.22 4.10
N GLY A 113 -9.87 -19.17 3.52
CA GLY A 113 -8.52 -18.93 3.04
C GLY A 113 -7.57 -18.48 4.14
N TYR A 114 -6.84 -17.40 3.91
CA TYR A 114 -5.91 -16.83 4.90
C TYR A 114 -6.57 -15.94 5.95
N PHE A 115 -7.89 -15.79 5.90
CA PHE A 115 -8.68 -15.11 6.93
C PHE A 115 -9.40 -16.08 7.88
N LYS A 116 -9.26 -17.41 7.65
CA LYS A 116 -9.84 -18.43 8.54
C LYS A 116 -9.02 -18.59 9.81
N GLN A 117 -9.65 -19.06 10.88
CA GLN A 117 -8.95 -19.43 12.12
C GLN A 117 -7.83 -20.45 11.86
N GLY A 118 -6.67 -20.22 12.46
CA GLY A 118 -5.48 -21.04 12.32
C GLY A 118 -4.65 -20.76 11.06
N ALA A 119 -5.06 -19.83 10.20
CA ALA A 119 -4.24 -19.41 9.08
C ALA A 119 -2.94 -18.75 9.57
N GLN A 120 -1.81 -19.17 8.99
CA GLN A 120 -0.47 -18.67 9.29
C GLN A 120 0.30 -18.36 8.02
N GLY A 121 0.97 -17.22 7.96
CA GLY A 121 1.84 -16.85 6.85
C GLY A 121 2.85 -15.78 7.23
N LEU A 122 3.72 -15.43 6.29
CA LEU A 122 4.64 -14.30 6.45
C LEU A 122 4.02 -13.04 5.86
N MET A 123 4.32 -11.87 6.43
CA MET A 123 3.74 -10.61 6.00
C MET A 123 4.80 -9.50 5.98
N ILE A 124 4.71 -8.66 4.96
CA ILE A 124 5.34 -7.34 4.93
C ILE A 124 4.21 -6.31 4.84
N ALA A 125 4.19 -5.34 5.73
CA ALA A 125 3.14 -4.35 5.83
C ALA A 125 3.69 -2.95 6.02
N ARG A 126 2.83 -1.97 5.75
CA ARG A 126 3.11 -0.55 5.95
C ARG A 126 1.98 0.08 6.75
N ALA A 127 2.32 0.66 7.89
CA ALA A 127 1.45 1.52 8.67
C ALA A 127 1.65 2.97 8.23
N SER A 128 0.57 3.73 8.13
CA SER A 128 0.62 5.08 7.55
C SER A 128 -0.50 5.98 8.05
N THR A 129 -0.33 7.28 7.86
CA THR A 129 -1.40 8.27 7.91
C THR A 129 -1.72 8.71 6.49
N ALA A 130 -3.00 8.85 6.14
CA ALA A 130 -3.41 9.16 4.77
C ALA A 130 -2.95 10.55 4.31
N LEU A 131 -2.85 11.50 5.24
CA LEU A 131 -2.57 12.91 5.00
C LEU A 131 -1.25 13.34 5.67
N THR A 132 -1.07 14.64 5.90
CA THR A 132 0.13 15.24 6.50
C THR A 132 0.32 14.83 7.96
N GLU A 133 -0.75 14.76 8.75
CA GLU A 133 -0.64 14.68 10.20
C GLU A 133 -0.09 13.33 10.66
N THR A 134 0.92 13.36 11.52
CA THR A 134 1.60 12.17 12.06
C THR A 134 1.60 12.13 13.59
N GLU A 135 1.40 13.27 14.25
CA GLU A 135 1.59 13.43 15.70
C GLU A 135 0.30 13.25 16.51
N ARG A 136 0.47 12.98 17.81
CA ARG A 136 -0.66 12.91 18.75
C ARG A 136 -1.25 14.30 18.94
N GLY A 137 -2.56 14.38 19.11
CA GLY A 137 -3.31 15.63 19.25
C GLY A 137 -4.04 16.00 17.96
N ASP A 138 -3.46 15.62 16.82
CA ASP A 138 -4.09 15.78 15.52
C ASP A 138 -5.05 14.62 15.18
N PRO A 139 -6.17 14.91 14.48
CA PRO A 139 -6.96 13.86 13.88
C PRO A 139 -6.19 13.20 12.73
N ARG A 140 -6.04 11.88 12.77
CA ARG A 140 -5.23 11.12 11.81
C ARG A 140 -6.06 10.03 11.16
N ALA A 141 -5.89 9.87 9.84
CA ALA A 141 -6.51 8.82 9.05
C ALA A 141 -5.52 7.66 8.93
N PHE A 142 -5.54 6.74 9.90
CA PHE A 142 -4.60 5.62 9.89
C PHE A 142 -4.99 4.56 8.87
N GLY A 143 -4.00 4.05 8.15
CA GLY A 143 -4.15 2.94 7.21
C GLY A 143 -3.01 1.95 7.27
N MET A 144 -3.34 0.68 7.08
CA MET A 144 -2.42 -0.44 6.93
C MET A 144 -2.62 -1.08 5.57
N ALA A 145 -1.55 -1.16 4.79
CA ALA A 145 -1.49 -1.99 3.59
C ALA A 145 -0.48 -3.11 3.82
N GLY A 146 -0.75 -4.31 3.34
CA GLY A 146 0.18 -5.42 3.50
C GLY A 146 0.15 -6.40 2.36
N LYS A 147 1.27 -7.10 2.22
CA LYS A 147 1.46 -8.24 1.34
C LYS A 147 1.65 -9.48 2.20
N LEU A 148 0.83 -10.47 1.93
CA LEU A 148 0.79 -11.76 2.59
C LEU A 148 1.43 -12.82 1.70
N PHE A 149 2.35 -13.56 2.28
CA PHE A 149 2.99 -14.73 1.70
C PHE A 149 2.35 -15.96 2.34
N PRO A 150 1.60 -16.77 1.59
CA PRO A 150 0.88 -17.93 2.12
C PRO A 150 1.81 -19.12 2.44
N THR A 151 2.82 -18.87 3.26
CA THR A 151 3.87 -19.82 3.64
C THR A 151 4.56 -19.32 4.92
N THR A 152 5.14 -20.23 5.69
CA THR A 152 6.08 -19.92 6.79
C THR A 152 7.55 -20.09 6.37
N ASN A 153 7.81 -20.62 5.17
CA ASN A 153 9.15 -20.71 4.59
C ASN A 153 9.48 -19.42 3.83
N PRO A 154 10.45 -18.60 4.29
CA PRO A 154 10.73 -17.30 3.72
C PRO A 154 11.37 -17.33 2.33
N ASN A 155 11.91 -18.48 1.90
CA ASN A 155 12.54 -18.65 0.59
C ASN A 155 11.60 -19.25 -0.46
N LEU A 156 10.39 -19.69 -0.07
CA LEU A 156 9.45 -20.28 -1.00
C LEU A 156 8.78 -19.19 -1.84
N LYS A 157 8.91 -19.28 -3.16
CA LYS A 157 8.13 -18.46 -4.09
C LYS A 157 6.68 -18.91 -4.08
N VAL A 158 5.79 -17.96 -3.83
CA VAL A 158 4.36 -18.23 -3.69
C VAL A 158 3.56 -17.12 -4.34
N LYS A 159 2.36 -17.46 -4.80
CA LYS A 159 1.36 -16.47 -5.17
C LYS A 159 1.00 -15.62 -3.95
N THR A 160 1.35 -14.34 -3.99
CA THR A 160 1.10 -13.40 -2.88
C THR A 160 -0.34 -12.87 -2.91
N ALA A 161 -0.77 -12.29 -1.78
CA ALA A 161 -2.02 -11.55 -1.69
C ALA A 161 -1.78 -10.18 -1.04
N ASN A 162 -2.49 -9.14 -1.50
CA ASN A 162 -2.44 -7.82 -0.90
C ASN A 162 -3.72 -7.56 -0.09
N PHE A 163 -3.62 -6.78 0.97
CA PHE A 163 -4.78 -6.28 1.70
C PHE A 163 -4.58 -4.81 2.08
N PHE A 164 -5.71 -4.11 2.26
CA PHE A 164 -5.76 -2.72 2.69
C PHE A 164 -6.82 -2.60 3.78
N THR A 165 -6.49 -1.87 4.83
CA THR A 165 -7.41 -1.59 5.93
C THR A 165 -7.18 -0.17 6.44
N VAL A 166 -8.25 0.47 6.91
CA VAL A 166 -8.26 1.86 7.36
C VAL A 166 -9.16 1.97 8.60
N ASP A 167 -8.88 2.93 9.49
CA ASP A 167 -9.74 3.27 10.64
C ASP A 167 -10.92 4.16 10.17
N VAL A 168 -10.63 5.46 9.98
CA VAL A 168 -11.61 6.47 9.53
C VAL A 168 -10.99 7.23 8.36
N LEU A 169 -11.68 7.32 7.23
CA LEU A 169 -11.14 7.90 5.98
C LEU A 169 -10.69 9.35 6.14
N ALA A 170 -11.54 10.20 6.74
CA ALA A 170 -11.17 11.59 7.03
C ALA A 170 -10.14 11.68 8.18
N GLY A 171 -10.08 10.66 9.04
CA GLY A 171 -9.29 10.65 10.25
C GLY A 171 -10.07 11.10 11.48
N THR A 172 -9.52 10.78 12.65
CA THR A 172 -10.14 11.02 13.95
C THR A 172 -9.06 11.11 15.03
N GLN A 173 -9.39 11.68 16.19
CA GLN A 173 -8.44 11.74 17.30
C GLN A 173 -8.24 10.35 17.90
N ARG A 174 -6.97 9.99 18.03
CA ARG A 174 -6.46 8.74 18.58
C ARG A 174 -5.17 9.03 19.30
N ASP A 175 -4.91 8.31 20.38
CA ASP A 175 -3.63 8.38 21.07
C ASP A 175 -2.56 7.58 20.34
N HIS A 176 -2.85 6.30 20.06
CA HIS A 176 -1.92 5.39 19.41
C HIS A 176 -2.51 4.72 18.17
N TYR A 177 -1.63 4.34 17.24
CA TYR A 177 -2.01 3.57 16.05
C TYR A 177 -2.61 2.20 16.42
N LEU A 178 -2.12 1.58 17.50
CA LEU A 178 -2.54 0.23 17.91
C LEU A 178 -3.90 0.20 18.64
N ASP A 179 -4.45 1.36 19.02
CA ASP A 179 -5.73 1.43 19.72
C ASP A 179 -6.93 1.33 18.76
N VAL A 180 -6.67 1.27 17.45
CA VAL A 180 -7.71 1.39 16.42
C VAL A 180 -8.06 0.05 15.80
N LYS A 181 -9.34 -0.09 15.45
CA LYS A 181 -9.83 -1.22 14.68
C LYS A 181 -9.75 -0.89 13.19
N MET A 182 -8.70 -1.39 12.55
CA MET A 182 -8.54 -1.30 11.10
C MET A 182 -9.54 -2.23 10.41
N THR A 183 -10.22 -1.74 9.38
CA THR A 183 -11.24 -2.50 8.63
C THR A 183 -11.10 -2.25 7.12
N ASN A 184 -11.63 -3.15 6.30
CA ASN A 184 -11.79 -2.96 4.86
C ASN A 184 -13.05 -2.16 4.50
N GLU A 185 -13.91 -1.87 5.47
CA GLU A 185 -15.09 -1.03 5.36
C GLU A 185 -15.00 0.13 6.38
N PRO A 186 -14.09 1.09 6.16
CA PRO A 186 -13.86 2.18 7.10
C PRO A 186 -15.04 3.13 7.13
N LYS A 187 -15.26 3.74 8.30
CA LYS A 187 -16.17 4.88 8.39
C LYS A 187 -15.57 6.07 7.63
N THR A 188 -16.41 6.84 6.94
CA THR A 188 -15.94 8.06 6.25
C THR A 188 -15.38 9.09 7.24
N GLY A 189 -16.06 9.28 8.38
CA GLY A 189 -15.76 10.35 9.32
C GLY A 189 -16.11 11.74 8.79
N PHE A 190 -15.76 12.79 9.53
CA PHE A 190 -16.00 14.18 9.15
C PHE A 190 -14.92 15.11 9.70
N ARG A 191 -14.28 15.89 8.82
CA ARG A 191 -13.29 16.91 9.18
C ARG A 191 -13.37 18.08 8.20
N PHE A 192 -13.62 19.29 8.70
CA PHE A 192 -13.73 20.50 7.89
C PHE A 192 -12.50 20.78 7.01
N ALA A 193 -11.29 20.55 7.55
CA ALA A 193 -10.03 20.73 6.82
C ALA A 193 -9.85 19.78 5.63
N VAL A 194 -10.59 18.66 5.60
CA VAL A 194 -10.50 17.62 4.56
C VAL A 194 -11.67 17.71 3.60
N ILE A 195 -12.63 18.62 3.79
CA ILE A 195 -13.83 18.75 2.94
C ILE A 195 -13.49 19.00 1.46
N PRO A 196 -12.60 19.94 1.09
CA PRO A 196 -12.25 20.15 -0.32
C PRO A 196 -11.61 18.91 -0.94
N LEU A 197 -10.79 18.20 -0.16
CA LEU A 197 -10.13 16.96 -0.57
C LEU A 197 -11.13 15.80 -0.70
N ALA A 198 -12.03 15.62 0.27
CA ALA A 198 -13.05 14.59 0.28
C ALA A 198 -14.06 14.76 -0.86
N PHE A 199 -14.47 15.99 -1.18
CA PHE A 199 -15.30 16.27 -2.36
C PHE A 199 -14.58 15.95 -3.66
N TYR A 200 -13.29 16.27 -3.76
CA TYR A 200 -12.51 15.99 -4.95
C TYR A 200 -12.28 14.49 -5.15
N VAL A 201 -11.83 13.79 -4.10
CA VAL A 201 -11.66 12.33 -4.06
C VAL A 201 -12.99 11.62 -4.35
N GLY A 202 -14.09 12.00 -3.70
CA GLY A 202 -15.41 11.41 -3.93
C GLY A 202 -15.93 11.60 -5.36
N ARG A 203 -15.67 12.76 -5.99
CA ARG A 203 -16.03 13.02 -7.40
C ARG A 203 -15.23 12.16 -8.38
N VAL A 204 -14.01 11.81 -8.02
CA VAL A 204 -13.09 10.99 -8.82
C VAL A 204 -13.49 9.51 -8.77
N PHE A 205 -13.76 8.99 -7.57
CA PHE A 205 -14.16 7.60 -7.39
C PHE A 205 -15.60 7.29 -7.85
N ASN A 206 -16.50 8.29 -7.92
CA ASN A 206 -17.83 8.10 -8.52
C ASN A 206 -17.82 8.05 -10.06
N LYS A 207 -16.67 8.28 -10.71
CA LYS A 207 -16.52 8.30 -12.18
C LYS A 207 -15.61 7.20 -12.72
N ALA A 208 -14.96 6.44 -11.84
CA ALA A 208 -14.20 5.23 -12.17
C ALA A 208 -15.12 4.01 -12.00
#